data_AF-A0A2E0F7Q2-F1
#
_entry.id   AF-A0A2E0F7Q2-F1
#
_cell.length_a   1.000
_cell.length_b   1.000
_cell.length_c   1.000
_cell.angle_alpha   90.00
_cell.angle_beta   90.00
_cell.angle_gamma   90.00
#
_symmetry.space_group_name_H-M   'P 1'
#
loop_
_entity.id
_entity.type
_entity.pdbx_description
1 polymer ?
#
loop_
_entity_poly.entity_id
_entity_poly.type
_entity_poly.pdbx_seq_one_letter_code
_entity_poly.pdbx_strand_id
1 'polypeptide(L)'
;MTIFYKTILAIALTFNTDLFAKGQPTEWQMGFQEAASPLMAELSGLHDFVFWIITFITVFVFVLLAYVCYKFSAKRNKTPSQTTHNSLLEVAWTVIPVLILVVIAIPSFRLLYKQNDFSNIDMTIKATGYTWYWGYEYPDHDSIEFDAIMLTEDELEEGQPRL
;
A
#
# COMPACT_ATOMS: atom_id res chain seq x y z
N MET A 1 34.37 34.19 2.19
CA MET A 1 32.94 34.10 2.60
C MET A 1 32.00 33.80 1.44
N THR A 2 32.30 34.26 0.21
CA THR A 2 31.49 34.05 -1.01
C THR A 2 31.58 32.65 -1.64
N ILE A 3 32.70 31.94 -1.44
CA ILE A 3 32.91 30.59 -2.01
C ILE A 3 32.05 29.55 -1.27
N PHE A 4 32.00 29.62 0.06
CA PHE A 4 31.18 28.72 0.89
C PHE A 4 29.68 28.82 0.58
N TYR A 5 29.18 30.03 0.29
CA TYR A 5 27.77 30.22 -0.09
C TYR A 5 27.47 29.61 -1.46
N LYS A 6 28.38 29.74 -2.43
CA LYS A 6 28.22 29.11 -3.76
C LYS A 6 28.27 27.58 -3.69
N THR A 7 29.06 27.00 -2.79
CA THR A 7 29.12 25.54 -2.61
C THR A 7 27.86 24.99 -1.94
N ILE A 8 27.30 25.71 -0.97
CA ILE A 8 26.02 25.34 -0.34
C ILE A 8 24.85 25.50 -1.33
N LEU A 9 24.87 26.54 -2.18
CA LEU A 9 23.86 26.72 -3.23
C LEU A 9 23.95 25.64 -4.32
N ALA A 10 25.15 25.15 -4.64
CA ALA A 10 25.36 24.09 -5.62
C ALA A 10 24.91 22.71 -5.10
N ILE A 11 25.02 22.45 -3.79
CA ILE A 11 24.50 21.23 -3.15
C ILE A 11 22.96 21.29 -3.03
N ALA A 12 22.39 22.49 -2.89
CA ALA A 12 20.94 22.70 -2.95
C ALA A 12 20.36 22.64 -4.38
N LEU A 13 21.18 22.45 -5.42
CA LEU A 13 20.72 22.28 -6.81
C LEU A 13 20.70 20.82 -7.28
N THR A 14 21.15 19.87 -6.45
CA THR A 14 20.96 18.43 -6.66
C THR A 14 19.66 17.91 -6.03
N PHE A 15 18.62 18.75 -5.92
CA PHE A 15 17.28 18.22 -5.67
C PHE A 15 16.84 17.46 -6.92
N ASN A 16 16.55 16.18 -6.73
CA ASN A 16 16.06 15.26 -7.73
C ASN A 16 15.08 15.95 -8.69
N THR A 17 15.32 15.79 -9.99
CA THR A 17 14.40 16.21 -11.06
C THR A 17 13.10 15.42 -11.09
N ASP A 18 12.93 14.44 -10.19
CA ASP A 18 11.72 13.65 -10.02
C ASP A 18 10.80 14.33 -9.00
N LEU A 19 10.30 15.52 -9.37
CA LEU A 19 9.33 16.27 -8.55
C LEU A 19 7.92 15.65 -8.60
N PHE A 20 7.71 14.68 -9.49
CA PHE A 20 6.44 13.97 -9.68
C PHE A 20 6.68 12.45 -9.68
N ALA A 21 5.81 11.73 -8.98
CA ALA A 21 5.80 10.28 -8.98
C ALA A 21 5.72 9.77 -10.43
N LYS A 22 6.70 8.97 -10.86
CA LYS A 22 6.81 8.47 -12.23
C LYS A 22 5.62 7.60 -12.66
N GLY A 23 4.86 7.06 -11.70
CA GLY A 23 3.70 6.19 -11.94
C GLY A 23 4.04 4.88 -12.66
N GLN A 24 5.31 4.46 -12.60
CA GLN A 24 5.83 3.30 -13.31
C GLN A 24 6.38 2.27 -12.32
N PRO A 25 6.22 0.96 -12.61
CA PRO A 25 6.89 -0.07 -11.84
C PRO A 25 8.40 0.00 -12.06
N THR A 26 9.16 -0.34 -11.02
CA THR A 26 10.61 -0.51 -11.11
C THR A 26 11.00 -1.97 -10.92
N GLU A 27 12.09 -2.40 -11.56
CA GLU A 27 12.55 -3.78 -11.42
C GLU A 27 12.83 -4.12 -9.95
N TRP A 28 12.38 -5.30 -9.51
CA TRP A 28 12.55 -5.79 -8.13
C TRP A 28 11.85 -4.97 -7.05
N GLN A 29 10.88 -4.11 -7.42
CA GLN A 29 10.06 -3.40 -6.45
C GLN A 29 9.11 -4.35 -5.71
N MET A 30 9.15 -4.30 -4.37
CA MET A 30 8.34 -5.16 -3.50
C MET A 30 7.13 -4.45 -2.87
N GLY A 31 7.10 -3.12 -2.92
CA GLY A 31 6.04 -2.29 -2.34
C GLY A 31 5.21 -1.56 -3.40
N PHE A 32 4.37 -0.62 -2.95
CA PHE A 32 3.61 0.24 -3.86
C PHE A 32 4.50 1.20 -4.64
N GLN A 33 3.99 1.68 -5.78
CA GLN A 33 4.53 2.85 -6.47
C GLN A 33 4.46 4.09 -5.57
N GLU A 34 5.27 5.09 -5.90
CA GLU A 34 5.27 6.36 -5.21
C GLU A 34 3.88 7.03 -5.31
N ALA A 35 3.41 7.60 -4.20
CA ALA A 35 2.08 8.17 -4.11
C ALA A 35 1.97 9.44 -4.97
N ALA A 36 1.17 9.37 -6.04
CA ALA A 36 0.87 10.51 -6.91
C ALA A 36 -0.32 11.36 -6.41
N SER A 37 -1.00 10.94 -5.33
CA SER A 37 -2.13 11.67 -4.74
C SER A 37 -2.08 11.65 -3.21
N PRO A 38 -2.64 12.68 -2.54
CA PRO A 38 -2.74 12.69 -1.07
C PRO A 38 -3.48 11.46 -0.52
N LEU A 39 -4.52 11.01 -1.24
CA LEU A 39 -5.27 9.81 -0.87
C LEU A 39 -4.40 8.55 -0.91
N MET A 40 -3.56 8.39 -1.95
CA MET A 40 -2.65 7.26 -2.04
C MET A 40 -1.61 7.27 -0.92
N ALA A 41 -1.12 8.45 -0.50
CA ALA A 41 -0.16 8.56 0.60
C ALA A 41 -0.78 8.13 1.95
N GLU A 42 -2.05 8.50 2.20
CA GLU A 42 -2.78 8.02 3.37
C GLU A 42 -3.07 6.51 3.30
N LEU A 43 -3.36 5.99 2.10
CA LEU A 43 -3.60 4.56 1.88
C LEU A 43 -2.33 3.73 2.11
N SER A 44 -1.17 4.16 1.60
CA SER A 44 0.10 3.49 1.89
C SER A 44 0.44 3.52 3.37
N GLY A 45 0.14 4.62 4.07
CA GLY A 45 0.30 4.71 5.52
C GLY A 45 -0.58 3.72 6.28
N LEU A 46 -1.85 3.57 5.88
CA LEU A 46 -2.76 2.56 6.45
C LEU A 46 -2.26 1.14 6.17
N HIS A 47 -1.79 0.88 4.95
CA HIS A 47 -1.20 -0.41 4.59
C HIS A 47 -0.04 -0.75 5.52
N ASP A 48 0.93 0.14 5.67
CA ASP A 48 2.12 -0.12 6.49
C ASP A 48 1.75 -0.34 7.96
N PHE A 49 0.78 0.42 8.46
CA PHE A 49 0.23 0.23 9.80
C PHE A 49 -0.35 -1.18 10.00
N VAL A 50 -1.19 -1.64 9.08
CA VAL A 50 -1.79 -2.99 9.14
C VAL A 50 -0.71 -4.06 8.95
N PHE A 51 0.25 -3.84 8.04
CA PHE A 51 1.35 -4.74 7.75
C PHE A 51 2.20 -5.02 9.01
N TRP A 52 2.52 -3.99 9.80
CA TRP A 52 3.24 -4.17 11.05
C TRP A 52 2.46 -4.97 12.09
N ILE A 53 1.14 -4.77 12.19
CA ILE A 53 0.28 -5.53 13.10
C ILE A 53 0.27 -7.01 12.72
N ILE A 54 -0.01 -7.33 11.45
CA ILE A 54 -0.06 -8.74 11.01
C ILE A 54 1.31 -9.40 11.11
N THR A 55 2.40 -8.68 10.82
CA THR A 55 3.76 -9.20 10.95
C THR A 55 4.06 -9.58 12.40
N PHE A 56 3.69 -8.74 13.37
CA PHE A 56 3.86 -9.05 14.79
C PHE A 56 3.07 -10.29 15.20
N ILE A 57 1.81 -10.41 14.77
CA ILE A 57 0.97 -11.58 15.06
C ILE A 57 1.59 -12.85 14.44
N THR A 58 2.04 -12.78 13.19
CA THR A 58 2.68 -13.91 12.50
C THR A 58 3.95 -14.36 13.22
N VAL A 59 4.82 -13.42 13.62
CA VAL A 59 6.04 -13.75 14.38
C VAL A 59 5.69 -14.35 15.74
N PHE A 60 4.69 -13.80 16.45
CA PHE A 60 4.23 -14.34 17.73
C PHE A 60 3.76 -15.80 17.60
N VAL A 61 2.90 -16.08 16.61
CA VAL A 61 2.40 -17.44 16.33
C VAL A 61 3.56 -18.36 15.92
N PHE A 62 4.47 -17.90 15.08
CA PHE A 62 5.64 -18.66 14.65
C PHE A 62 6.52 -19.07 15.82
N VAL A 63 6.82 -18.15 16.73
CA VAL A 63 7.61 -18.42 17.95
C VAL A 63 6.88 -19.41 18.86
N LEU A 64 5.57 -19.28 19.05
CA LEU A 64 4.79 -20.24 19.84
C LEU A 64 4.83 -21.65 19.23
N LEU A 65 4.66 -21.77 17.92
CA LEU A 65 4.74 -23.06 17.23
C LEU A 65 6.14 -23.66 17.35
N ALA A 66 7.20 -22.87 17.12
CA ALA A 66 8.58 -23.33 17.29
C ALA A 66 8.85 -23.79 18.73
N TYR A 67 8.35 -23.03 19.72
CA TYR A 67 8.43 -23.40 21.13
C TYR A 67 7.70 -24.72 21.42
N VAL A 68 6.50 -24.90 20.87
CA VAL A 68 5.72 -26.13 21.06
C VAL A 68 6.45 -27.34 20.45
N CYS A 69 6.91 -27.22 19.20
CA CYS A 69 7.66 -28.26 18.52
C CYS A 69 8.93 -28.65 19.29
N TYR A 70 9.65 -27.68 19.85
CA TYR A 70 10.86 -27.94 20.62
C TYR A 70 10.57 -28.54 22.01
N LYS A 71 9.73 -27.88 22.81
CA LYS A 71 9.51 -28.20 24.22
C LYS A 71 8.65 -29.44 24.42
N PHE A 72 7.59 -29.61 23.61
CA PHE A 72 6.63 -30.71 23.73
C PHE A 72 6.91 -31.88 22.76
N SER A 73 8.11 -31.93 22.16
CA SER A 73 8.61 -33.08 21.42
C SER A 73 8.58 -34.37 22.28
N ALA A 74 8.27 -35.52 21.65
CA ALA A 74 8.28 -36.83 22.30
C ALA A 74 9.60 -37.16 23.02
N LYS A 75 10.73 -36.58 22.56
CA LYS A 75 12.03 -36.73 23.22
C LYS A 75 12.10 -36.01 24.57
N ARG A 76 11.43 -34.85 24.71
CA ARG A 76 11.55 -33.95 25.87
C ARG A 76 10.36 -33.98 26.81
N ASN A 77 9.17 -34.33 26.33
CA ASN A 77 7.95 -34.38 27.12
C ASN A 77 7.35 -35.78 27.12
N LYS A 78 7.85 -36.66 28.01
CA LYS A 78 7.45 -38.07 28.08
C LYS A 78 6.07 -38.29 28.73
N THR A 79 5.63 -37.35 29.56
CA THR A 79 4.33 -37.39 30.26
C THR A 79 3.54 -36.12 29.93
N PRO A 80 2.59 -36.17 28.98
CA PRO A 80 1.82 -35.00 28.59
C PRO A 80 0.88 -34.54 29.72
N SER A 81 0.59 -33.25 29.77
CA SER A 81 -0.47 -32.71 30.63
C SER A 81 -1.84 -33.16 30.14
N GLN A 82 -2.80 -33.29 31.05
CA GLN A 82 -4.20 -33.64 30.77
C GLN A 82 -5.16 -32.44 30.91
N THR A 83 -4.63 -31.21 30.98
CA THR A 83 -5.46 -30.00 31.06
C THR A 83 -6.22 -29.79 29.75
N THR A 84 -7.56 -29.74 29.81
CA THR A 84 -8.40 -29.64 28.61
C THR A 84 -8.93 -28.23 28.34
N HIS A 85 -9.08 -27.38 29.36
CA HIS A 85 -9.67 -26.05 29.21
C HIS A 85 -9.03 -25.03 30.15
N ASN A 86 -9.07 -23.77 29.74
CA ASN A 86 -8.69 -22.63 30.57
C ASN A 86 -9.51 -21.41 30.14
N SER A 87 -10.63 -21.17 30.84
CA SER A 87 -11.58 -20.12 30.47
C SER A 87 -10.99 -18.72 30.49
N LEU A 88 -10.02 -18.44 31.38
CA LEU A 88 -9.35 -17.12 31.41
C LEU A 88 -8.51 -16.90 30.15
N LEU A 89 -7.82 -17.95 29.69
CA LEU A 89 -7.01 -17.88 28.47
C LEU A 89 -7.91 -17.78 27.22
N GLU A 90 -9.03 -18.51 27.22
CA GLU A 90 -10.06 -18.46 26.17
C GLU A 90 -10.63 -17.05 25.98
N VAL A 91 -10.97 -16.39 27.09
CA VAL A 91 -11.43 -15.00 27.07
C VAL A 91 -10.33 -14.07 26.56
N ALA A 92 -9.09 -14.22 27.03
CA ALA A 92 -7.97 -13.36 26.63
C ALA A 92 -7.71 -13.42 25.11
N TRP A 93 -7.59 -14.61 24.52
CA TRP A 93 -7.34 -14.73 23.08
C TRP A 93 -8.55 -14.38 22.22
N THR A 94 -9.74 -14.22 22.78
CA THR A 94 -10.94 -13.79 22.03
C THR A 94 -11.05 -12.28 22.06
N VAL A 95 -10.85 -11.66 23.23
CA VAL A 95 -10.95 -10.20 23.41
C VAL A 95 -9.79 -9.47 22.73
N ILE A 96 -8.56 -9.99 22.83
CA ILE A 96 -7.38 -9.32 22.25
C ILE A 96 -7.52 -9.14 20.72
N PRO A 97 -7.84 -10.16 19.91
CA PRO A 97 -8.05 -9.98 18.47
C PRO A 97 -9.18 -9.02 18.13
N VAL A 98 -10.29 -9.04 18.89
CA VAL A 98 -11.40 -8.09 18.69
C VAL A 98 -10.93 -6.65 18.88
N LEU A 99 -10.17 -6.37 19.93
CA LEU A 99 -9.61 -5.02 20.17
C LEU A 99 -8.64 -4.60 19.06
N ILE A 100 -7.80 -5.51 18.57
CA ILE A 100 -6.89 -5.24 17.43
C ILE A 100 -7.68 -4.83 16.19
N LEU A 101 -8.77 -5.55 15.88
CA LEU A 101 -9.63 -5.22 14.73
C LEU A 101 -10.29 -3.85 14.86
N VAL A 102 -10.77 -3.49 16.05
CA VAL A 102 -11.36 -2.17 16.31
C VAL A 102 -10.34 -1.05 16.06
N VAL A 103 -9.09 -1.23 16.50
CA VAL A 103 -8.00 -0.26 16.28
C VAL A 103 -7.71 -0.08 14.79
N ILE A 104 -7.74 -1.15 13.99
CA ILE A 104 -7.54 -1.09 12.53
C ILE A 104 -8.75 -0.42 11.84
N ALA A 105 -9.97 -0.67 12.32
CA ALA A 105 -11.19 -0.20 11.68
C ALA A 105 -11.32 1.34 11.69
N ILE A 106 -10.90 2.01 12.77
CA ILE A 106 -11.04 3.47 12.92
C ILE A 106 -10.34 4.27 11.80
N PRO A 107 -9.03 4.10 11.53
CA PRO A 107 -8.37 4.81 10.44
C PRO A 107 -8.86 4.34 9.06
N SER A 108 -9.22 3.06 8.92
CA SER A 108 -9.74 2.49 7.68
C SER A 108 -11.05 3.14 7.24
N PHE A 109 -12.03 3.28 8.14
CA PHE A 109 -13.30 3.94 7.81
C PHE A 109 -13.12 5.42 7.49
N ARG A 110 -12.22 6.13 8.21
CA ARG A 110 -11.92 7.54 7.90
C ARG A 110 -11.39 7.71 6.47
N LEU A 111 -10.49 6.83 6.04
CA LEU A 111 -9.94 6.87 4.69
C LEU A 111 -11.00 6.51 3.64
N LEU A 112 -11.84 5.52 3.93
CA LEU A 112 -12.95 5.14 3.05
C LEU A 112 -13.91 6.32 2.80
N TYR A 113 -14.26 7.08 3.83
CA TYR A 113 -15.12 8.25 3.66
C TYR A 113 -14.45 9.35 2.84
N LYS A 114 -13.14 9.59 3.02
CA LYS A 114 -12.39 10.52 2.18
C LYS A 114 -12.35 10.10 0.71
N GLN A 115 -12.20 8.81 0.44
CA GLN A 115 -12.21 8.29 -0.94
C GLN A 115 -13.57 8.46 -1.62
N ASN A 116 -14.66 8.47 -0.86
CA ASN A 116 -16.03 8.63 -1.37
C ASN A 116 -16.53 10.09 -1.29
N ASP A 117 -15.66 11.04 -1.00
CA ASP A 117 -16.01 12.47 -1.00
C ASP A 117 -15.84 13.06 -2.40
N PHE A 118 -16.97 13.35 -3.05
CA PHE A 118 -17.02 13.94 -4.39
C PHE A 118 -17.44 15.43 -4.36
N SER A 119 -17.29 16.11 -3.21
CA SER A 119 -17.80 17.48 -3.03
C SER A 119 -17.04 18.56 -3.81
N ASN A 120 -15.76 18.34 -4.14
CA ASN A 120 -14.91 19.31 -4.85
C ASN A 120 -14.33 18.68 -6.13
N ILE A 121 -15.10 18.74 -7.22
CA ILE A 121 -14.66 18.29 -8.54
C ILE A 121 -14.29 19.50 -9.39
N ASP A 122 -13.01 19.64 -9.74
CA ASP A 122 -12.52 20.71 -10.62
C ASP A 122 -12.70 20.37 -12.11
N MET A 123 -12.76 19.08 -12.47
CA MET A 123 -12.87 18.58 -13.84
C MET A 123 -13.57 17.23 -13.88
N THR A 124 -14.53 17.07 -14.79
CA THR A 124 -15.19 15.78 -15.05
C THR A 124 -14.62 15.12 -16.30
N ILE A 125 -14.25 13.85 -16.19
CA ILE A 125 -13.86 13.00 -17.33
C ILE A 125 -14.74 11.75 -17.31
N LYS A 126 -15.32 11.42 -18.46
CA LYS A 126 -16.04 10.17 -18.67
C LYS A 126 -15.16 9.19 -19.45
N ALA A 127 -14.76 8.10 -18.79
CA ALA A 127 -14.03 7.01 -19.41
C ALA A 127 -14.98 5.86 -19.79
N THR A 128 -14.98 5.46 -21.05
CA THR A 128 -15.79 4.36 -21.59
C THR A 128 -14.88 3.21 -22.02
N GLY A 129 -15.10 2.01 -21.48
CA GLY A 129 -14.33 0.82 -21.85
C GLY A 129 -14.92 0.13 -23.08
N TYR A 130 -14.12 0.01 -24.14
CA TYR A 130 -14.43 -0.78 -25.33
C TYR A 130 -13.62 -2.07 -25.33
N THR A 131 -13.90 -2.98 -26.25
CA THR A 131 -13.12 -4.22 -26.35
C THR A 131 -11.67 -3.90 -26.74
N TRP A 132 -10.77 -4.01 -25.76
CA TRP A 132 -9.32 -3.77 -25.86
C TRP A 132 -8.84 -2.31 -26.00
N TYR A 133 -9.70 -1.31 -25.78
CA TYR A 133 -9.29 0.10 -25.74
C TYR A 133 -10.23 0.94 -24.86
N TRP A 134 -9.86 2.20 -24.59
CA TRP A 134 -10.63 3.14 -23.77
C TRP A 134 -10.93 4.41 -24.55
N GLY A 135 -12.17 4.91 -24.48
CA GLY A 135 -12.53 6.25 -24.97
C GLY A 135 -12.71 7.23 -23.82
N TYR A 136 -12.30 8.48 -24.00
CA TYR A 136 -12.39 9.54 -23.00
C TYR A 136 -13.17 10.72 -23.56
N GLU A 137 -14.09 11.25 -22.75
CA GLU A 137 -14.94 12.40 -23.07
C GLU A 137 -14.83 13.44 -21.94
N TYR A 138 -14.62 14.71 -22.31
CA TYR A 138 -14.59 15.85 -21.39
C TYR A 138 -15.89 16.65 -21.53
N PRO A 139 -16.95 16.31 -20.77
CA PRO A 139 -18.26 16.95 -20.91
C PRO A 139 -18.24 18.45 -20.55
N ASP A 140 -17.31 18.88 -19.69
CA ASP A 140 -17.23 20.24 -19.19
C ASP A 140 -16.39 21.18 -20.08
N HIS A 141 -15.65 20.62 -21.06
CA HIS A 141 -14.69 21.36 -21.89
C HIS A 141 -14.87 21.02 -23.38
N ASP A 142 -15.69 21.81 -24.07
CA ASP A 142 -15.85 21.82 -25.54
C ASP A 142 -16.08 20.45 -26.20
N SER A 143 -16.62 19.48 -25.45
CA SER A 143 -16.88 18.11 -25.93
C SER A 143 -15.65 17.46 -26.57
N ILE A 144 -14.48 17.61 -25.94
CA ILE A 144 -13.26 16.91 -26.38
C ILE A 144 -13.47 15.40 -26.19
N GLU A 145 -13.34 14.64 -27.28
CA GLU A 145 -13.49 13.19 -27.33
C GLU A 145 -12.31 12.56 -28.07
N PHE A 146 -11.74 11.49 -27.50
CA PHE A 146 -10.69 10.70 -28.16
C PHE A 146 -10.62 9.26 -27.66
N ASP A 147 -10.06 8.40 -28.50
CA ASP A 147 -9.79 7.00 -28.19
C ASP A 147 -8.31 6.79 -27.82
N ALA A 148 -8.07 6.00 -26.78
CA ALA A 148 -6.76 5.56 -26.33
C ALA A 148 -6.55 4.10 -26.73
N ILE A 149 -5.77 3.91 -27.80
CA ILE A 149 -5.34 2.62 -28.31
C ILE A 149 -3.91 2.36 -27.84
N MET A 150 -3.60 1.08 -27.61
CA MET A 150 -2.29 0.61 -27.23
C MET A 150 -1.29 0.76 -28.39
N LEU A 151 -0.12 1.36 -28.11
CA LEU A 151 0.97 1.47 -29.09
C LEU A 151 1.59 0.11 -29.38
N THR A 152 2.00 -0.10 -30.63
CA THR A 152 2.78 -1.28 -31.05
C THR A 152 4.28 -1.06 -30.83
N GLU A 153 5.08 -2.13 -30.85
CA GLU A 153 6.53 -2.04 -30.57
C GLU A 153 7.28 -1.12 -31.55
N ASP A 154 6.80 -0.98 -32.78
CA ASP A 154 7.34 -0.09 -33.80
C ASP A 154 6.92 1.38 -33.64
N GLU A 155 5.89 1.66 -32.85
CA GLU A 155 5.40 3.02 -32.53
C GLU A 155 5.98 3.55 -31.21
N LEU A 156 6.70 2.73 -30.43
CA LEU A 156 7.27 3.13 -29.15
C LEU A 156 8.46 4.07 -29.32
N GLU A 157 8.45 5.17 -28.57
CA GLU A 157 9.60 6.09 -28.47
C GLU A 157 10.65 5.59 -27.48
N GLU A 158 11.91 6.03 -27.65
CA GLU A 158 13.01 5.63 -26.78
C GLU A 158 12.74 6.06 -25.33
N GLY A 159 12.67 5.07 -24.42
CA GLY A 159 12.40 5.29 -22.99
C GLY A 159 10.95 5.05 -22.56
N GLN A 160 10.03 4.74 -23.48
CA GLN A 160 8.67 4.31 -23.12
C GLN A 160 8.68 2.85 -22.63
N PRO A 161 7.88 2.52 -21.58
CA PRO A 161 7.76 1.15 -21.12
C PRO A 161 7.07 0.30 -22.18
N ARG A 162 7.70 -0.81 -22.52
CA ARG A 162 7.08 -1.86 -23.33
C ARG A 162 6.07 -2.65 -22.49
N LEU A 163 5.10 -3.24 -23.16
CA LEU A 163 4.14 -4.19 -22.57
C LEU A 163 4.71 -5.61 -22.48
#